data_AF-A0A397ASH0-F1
#
_entry.id   AF-A0A397ASH0-F1
#
_cell.length_a   1.000
_cell.length_b   1.000
_cell.length_c   1.000
_cell.angle_alpha   90.00
_cell.angle_beta   90.00
_cell.angle_gamma   90.00
#
_symmetry.space_group_name_H-M   'P 1'
#
loop_
_entity.id
_entity.type
_entity.pdbx_description
1 polymer ?
#
loop_
_entity_poly.entity_id
_entity_poly.type
_entity_poly.pdbx_seq_one_letter_code
_entity_poly.pdbx_strand_id
1 'polypeptide(L)'
;MTTAVQRRHEQDQQQHSDEHDIVDVGNDSEGEETKDDDVVVGTDGMYSELPTLERLAELRSIEDVQVRRQKTKDVHALLLREWKQDRRWGGMGRHLVEDIHVSFRRGFEMLVKEGEMRREVNVSSFRQLDNSLHHHHSIEDHSWFPRLKQLHPESRSEVDILERDHRKLIELESRVASGDYDALVEFVEHLMDHLNREEMLSVPWLLEGTGGL
;
A
#
# COMPACT_ATOMS: atom_id res chain seq x y z
N MET A 1 18.19 47.01 -38.45
CA MET A 1 18.00 46.63 -37.04
C MET A 1 17.29 45.28 -37.04
N THR A 2 17.82 44.14 -37.46
CA THR A 2 19.10 43.42 -37.23
C THR A 2 19.37 43.05 -35.77
N THR A 3 19.12 41.76 -35.50
CA THR A 3 19.78 40.87 -34.52
C THR A 3 19.67 41.19 -33.03
N ALA A 4 18.63 40.65 -32.38
CA ALA A 4 18.59 40.48 -30.92
C ALA A 4 17.79 39.24 -30.45
N VAL A 5 17.71 38.18 -31.27
CA VAL A 5 16.99 36.92 -30.91
C VAL A 5 17.87 35.67 -31.00
N GLN A 6 19.14 35.76 -31.43
CA GLN A 6 20.08 34.63 -31.44
C GLN A 6 21.40 35.06 -30.79
N ARG A 7 21.45 35.03 -29.45
CA ARG A 7 22.71 35.13 -28.67
C ARG A 7 22.51 34.80 -27.18
N ARG A 8 21.74 33.74 -26.85
CA ARG A 8 21.60 33.23 -25.47
C ARG A 8 21.56 31.69 -25.35
N HIS A 9 21.85 30.99 -26.45
CA HIS A 9 22.35 29.62 -26.41
C HIS A 9 23.79 29.71 -26.91
N GLU A 10 24.71 28.94 -26.33
CA GLU A 10 26.18 28.90 -26.61
C GLU A 10 27.11 29.70 -25.66
N GLN A 11 26.79 29.91 -24.39
CA GLN A 11 27.79 30.48 -23.45
C GLN A 11 27.89 29.88 -22.04
N ASP A 12 27.35 28.68 -21.80
CA ASP A 12 27.55 27.95 -20.52
C ASP A 12 28.17 26.54 -20.70
N GLN A 13 28.82 26.28 -21.83
CA GLN A 13 29.65 25.09 -22.04
C GLN A 13 31.05 25.50 -22.50
N GLN A 14 31.88 25.99 -21.57
CA GLN A 14 33.35 25.86 -21.59
C GLN A 14 33.96 26.82 -20.57
N GLN A 15 34.31 26.30 -19.39
CA GLN A 15 35.49 26.69 -18.62
C GLN A 15 35.55 25.86 -17.34
N HIS A 16 36.28 24.75 -17.40
CA HIS A 16 37.38 24.38 -16.50
C HIS A 16 37.75 22.91 -16.71
N SER A 17 38.57 22.70 -17.74
CA SER A 17 39.58 21.64 -17.75
C SER A 17 40.79 22.11 -16.91
N ASP A 18 41.71 21.17 -16.68
CA ASP A 18 43.08 21.26 -16.14
C ASP A 18 43.15 20.50 -14.80
N GLU A 19 43.37 19.19 -14.86
CA GLU A 19 44.69 18.53 -14.83
C GLU A 19 45.37 18.62 -13.45
N HIS A 20 45.49 17.47 -12.78
CA HIS A 20 46.78 16.98 -12.29
C HIS A 20 46.67 15.51 -11.87
N ASP A 21 47.79 14.83 -12.06
CA ASP A 21 47.98 13.42 -12.31
C ASP A 21 49.01 12.89 -11.29
N ILE A 22 48.97 11.58 -10.97
CA ILE A 22 50.03 10.74 -10.36
C ILE A 22 50.25 10.95 -8.82
N VAL A 23 50.15 9.94 -7.93
CA VAL A 23 51.06 8.78 -7.75
C VAL A 23 50.38 7.57 -7.09
N ASP A 24 50.66 6.41 -7.69
CA ASP A 24 50.68 5.06 -7.13
C ASP A 24 51.88 4.88 -6.19
N VAL A 25 51.63 4.36 -4.98
CA VAL A 25 52.64 3.72 -4.13
C VAL A 25 51.96 2.55 -3.43
N GLY A 26 52.17 1.36 -3.96
CA GLY A 26 51.92 0.11 -3.25
C GLY A 26 52.78 0.00 -1.98
N ASN A 27 52.24 -0.69 -0.98
CA ASN A 27 53.07 -1.37 0.01
C ASN A 27 52.34 -2.62 0.52
N ASP A 28 52.94 -3.76 0.22
CA ASP A 28 52.61 -5.08 0.76
C ASP A 28 52.86 -5.11 2.28
N SER A 29 52.00 -5.80 3.01
CA SER A 29 52.37 -6.47 4.27
C SER A 29 51.37 -7.59 4.57
N GLU A 30 51.91 -8.79 4.67
CA GLU A 30 51.26 -10.04 5.04
C GLU A 30 50.88 -10.09 6.54
N GLY A 31 49.97 -11.01 6.88
CA GLY A 31 49.58 -11.39 8.24
C GLY A 31 48.16 -10.92 8.57
N GLU A 32 47.23 -11.70 9.10
CA GLU A 32 47.30 -12.99 9.76
C GLU A 32 45.86 -13.54 9.80
N GLU A 33 45.72 -14.85 9.72
CA GLU A 33 44.45 -15.58 9.73
C GLU A 33 43.79 -15.49 11.11
N THR A 34 42.63 -14.84 11.23
CA THR A 34 41.68 -15.08 12.33
C THR A 34 40.33 -15.44 11.76
N LYS A 35 40.06 -16.76 11.78
CA LYS A 35 38.72 -17.33 11.69
C LYS A 35 37.96 -16.88 12.92
N ASP A 36 37.15 -15.84 12.77
CA ASP A 36 36.05 -15.60 13.69
C ASP A 36 34.82 -16.26 13.09
N ASP A 37 34.38 -17.31 13.77
CA ASP A 37 33.12 -17.99 13.57
C ASP A 37 32.00 -16.94 13.67
N ASP A 38 31.51 -16.46 12.53
CA ASP A 38 30.26 -15.75 12.46
C ASP A 38 29.15 -16.76 12.79
N VAL A 39 28.85 -16.81 14.08
CA VAL A 39 27.64 -17.40 14.64
C VAL A 39 26.49 -16.83 13.84
N VAL A 40 25.94 -17.65 12.94
CA VAL A 40 24.60 -17.45 12.41
C VAL A 40 23.67 -17.53 13.61
N VAL A 41 23.43 -16.38 14.24
CA VAL A 41 22.35 -16.19 15.20
C VAL A 41 21.10 -16.31 14.36
N GLY A 42 20.61 -17.54 14.22
CA GLY A 42 19.27 -17.80 13.75
C GLY A 42 18.33 -16.98 14.63
N THR A 43 17.76 -15.92 14.08
CA THR A 43 16.57 -15.30 14.65
C THR A 43 15.44 -16.28 14.42
N ASP A 44 15.42 -17.34 15.22
CA ASP A 44 14.28 -18.24 15.42
C ASP A 44 13.23 -17.50 16.28
N GLY A 45 12.97 -16.25 15.93
CA GLY A 45 11.81 -15.51 16.37
C GLY A 45 10.71 -15.85 15.39
N MET A 46 10.06 -17.01 15.57
CA MET A 46 8.76 -17.26 14.94
C MET A 46 7.88 -16.04 15.23
N TYR A 47 7.55 -15.26 14.20
CA TYR A 47 6.52 -14.24 14.31
C TYR A 47 5.23 -14.93 14.81
N SER A 48 4.51 -14.28 15.72
CA SER A 48 3.21 -14.80 16.14
C SER A 48 2.30 -14.92 14.93
N GLU A 49 1.52 -15.99 14.86
CA GLU A 49 0.47 -16.11 13.86
C GLU A 49 -0.44 -14.87 13.91
N LEU A 50 -0.79 -14.33 12.74
CA LEU A 50 -1.66 -13.16 12.69
C LEU A 50 -3.05 -13.52 13.24
N PRO A 51 -3.51 -12.85 14.31
CA PRO A 51 -4.69 -13.27 15.09
C PRO A 51 -6.02 -13.15 14.33
N THR A 52 -6.01 -12.57 13.13
CA THR A 52 -7.19 -12.32 12.30
C THR A 52 -7.36 -13.31 11.16
N LEU A 53 -6.39 -14.19 10.90
CA LEU A 53 -6.44 -15.10 9.74
C LEU A 53 -7.58 -16.11 9.81
N GLU A 54 -7.84 -16.69 10.99
CA GLU A 54 -8.99 -17.59 11.18
C GLU A 54 -10.31 -16.86 10.90
N ARG A 55 -10.46 -15.62 11.41
CA ARG A 55 -11.63 -14.78 11.16
C ARG A 55 -11.79 -14.45 9.68
N LEU A 56 -10.71 -14.12 8.97
CA LEU A 56 -10.73 -13.86 7.53
C LEU A 56 -11.16 -15.10 6.74
N ALA A 57 -10.66 -16.29 7.13
CA ALA A 57 -11.06 -17.56 6.52
C ALA A 57 -12.54 -17.88 6.76
N GLU A 58 -13.07 -17.64 7.97
CA GLU A 58 -14.49 -17.77 8.30
C GLU A 58 -15.34 -16.83 7.46
N LEU A 59 -14.95 -15.55 7.35
CA LEU A 59 -15.66 -14.57 6.52
C LEU A 59 -15.69 -15.01 5.06
N ARG A 60 -14.57 -15.51 4.52
CA ARG A 60 -14.50 -16.03 3.14
C ARG A 60 -15.44 -17.21 2.90
N SER A 61 -15.69 -18.04 3.92
CA SER A 61 -16.59 -19.20 3.80
C SER A 61 -18.06 -18.82 3.57
N ILE A 62 -18.42 -17.55 3.80
CA ILE A 62 -19.77 -17.04 3.53
C ILE A 62 -19.96 -16.89 2.02
N GLU A 63 -20.86 -17.70 1.45
CA GLU A 63 -21.14 -17.74 0.00
C GLU A 63 -21.83 -16.46 -0.49
N ASP A 64 -22.84 -15.98 0.24
CA ASP A 64 -23.56 -14.75 -0.11
C ASP A 64 -22.65 -13.54 0.10
N VAL A 65 -22.33 -12.85 -0.99
CA VAL A 65 -21.40 -11.71 -0.99
C VAL A 65 -21.91 -10.54 -0.14
N GLN A 66 -23.21 -10.29 -0.11
CA GLN A 66 -23.78 -9.17 0.65
C GLN A 66 -23.76 -9.49 2.14
N VAL A 67 -24.10 -10.71 2.52
CA VAL A 67 -23.96 -11.19 3.90
C VAL A 67 -22.49 -11.16 4.33
N ARG A 68 -21.57 -11.61 3.48
CA ARG A 68 -20.13 -11.60 3.75
C ARG A 68 -19.60 -10.19 3.99
N ARG A 69 -19.93 -9.23 3.13
CA ARG A 69 -19.52 -7.82 3.25
C ARG A 69 -20.04 -7.20 4.53
N GLN A 70 -21.32 -7.41 4.83
CA GLN A 70 -21.91 -6.90 6.07
C GLN A 70 -21.23 -7.50 7.30
N LYS A 71 -21.02 -8.82 7.32
CA LYS A 71 -20.34 -9.49 8.44
C LYS A 71 -18.88 -9.02 8.58
N THR A 72 -18.18 -8.81 7.48
CA THR A 72 -16.81 -8.28 7.46
C THR A 72 -16.76 -6.91 8.08
N LYS A 73 -17.69 -6.01 7.71
CA LYS A 73 -17.83 -4.68 8.30
C LYS A 73 -18.08 -4.74 9.81
N ASP A 74 -18.95 -5.64 10.26
CA ASP A 74 -19.28 -5.77 11.69
C ASP A 74 -18.09 -6.28 12.52
N VAL A 75 -17.36 -7.27 12.01
CA VAL A 75 -16.17 -7.82 12.67
C VAL A 75 -15.04 -6.78 12.66
N HIS A 76 -14.85 -6.07 11.55
CA HIS A 76 -13.87 -4.98 11.46
C HIS A 76 -14.16 -3.89 12.48
N ALA A 77 -15.42 -3.48 12.63
CA ALA A 77 -15.80 -2.47 13.63
C ALA A 77 -15.53 -2.92 15.09
N LEU A 78 -15.61 -4.22 15.38
CA LEU A 78 -15.20 -4.78 16.67
C LEU A 78 -13.68 -4.69 16.86
N LEU A 79 -12.92 -5.19 15.88
CA LEU A 79 -11.46 -5.17 15.90
C LEU A 79 -10.91 -3.75 16.00
N LEU A 80 -11.48 -2.80 15.27
CA LEU A 80 -11.07 -1.40 15.33
C LEU A 80 -11.20 -0.82 16.75
N ARG A 81 -12.24 -1.21 17.49
CA ARG A 81 -12.39 -0.79 18.90
C ARG A 81 -11.31 -1.41 19.79
N GLU A 82 -10.93 -2.66 19.53
CA GLU A 82 -9.88 -3.38 20.26
C GLU A 82 -8.50 -2.77 19.95
N TRP A 83 -8.18 -2.55 18.68
CA TRP A 83 -6.90 -1.96 18.26
C TRP A 83 -6.68 -0.58 18.83
N LYS A 84 -7.72 0.27 18.87
CA LYS A 84 -7.62 1.61 19.49
C LYS A 84 -7.35 1.58 21.00
N GLN A 85 -7.55 0.44 21.65
CA GLN A 85 -7.23 0.24 23.06
C GLN A 85 -5.85 -0.43 23.26
N ASP A 86 -5.22 -0.94 22.20
CA ASP A 86 -3.87 -1.47 22.29
C ASP A 86 -2.90 -0.34 22.64
N ARG A 87 -2.02 -0.57 23.62
CA ARG A 87 -1.00 0.39 24.06
C ARG A 87 -0.04 0.82 22.94
N ARG A 88 0.06 0.00 21.87
CA ARG A 88 0.90 0.23 20.69
C ARG A 88 0.15 0.98 19.59
N TRP A 89 -1.15 1.25 19.78
CA TRP A 89 -1.94 2.04 18.84
C TRP A 89 -1.33 3.42 18.63
N GLY A 90 -1.05 3.72 17.37
CA GLY A 90 -0.25 4.87 16.96
C GLY A 90 0.51 4.54 15.68
N GLY A 91 1.49 5.38 15.37
CA GLY A 91 2.39 5.17 14.23
C GLY A 91 1.66 4.81 12.93
N MET A 92 2.20 3.82 12.23
CA MET A 92 1.72 3.41 10.91
C MET A 92 0.33 2.77 10.94
N GLY A 93 0.01 1.95 11.96
CA GLY A 93 -1.32 1.32 12.07
C GLY A 93 -2.45 2.33 12.23
N ARG A 94 -2.24 3.36 13.07
CA ARG A 94 -3.19 4.47 13.21
C ARG A 94 -3.27 5.29 11.92
N HIS A 95 -2.12 5.63 11.34
CA HIS A 95 -2.07 6.47 10.14
C HIS A 95 -2.77 5.81 8.93
N LEU A 96 -2.58 4.49 8.74
CA LEU A 96 -3.30 3.71 7.74
C LEU A 96 -4.83 3.85 7.90
N VAL A 97 -5.34 3.58 9.10
CA VAL A 97 -6.79 3.51 9.35
C VAL A 97 -7.45 4.89 9.43
N GLU A 98 -6.85 5.81 10.20
CA GLU A 98 -7.48 7.08 10.57
C GLU A 98 -7.15 8.24 9.65
N ASP A 99 -6.12 8.12 8.81
CA ASP A 99 -5.73 9.20 7.89
C ASP A 99 -5.89 8.75 6.43
N ILE A 100 -5.31 7.60 6.06
CA ILE A 100 -5.30 7.12 4.66
C ILE A 100 -6.66 6.50 4.29
N HIS A 101 -7.02 5.35 4.86
CA HIS A 101 -8.21 4.59 4.46
C HIS A 101 -9.50 5.37 4.70
N VAL A 102 -9.60 6.12 5.80
CA VAL A 102 -10.79 6.95 6.04
C VAL A 102 -11.00 8.00 4.94
N SER A 103 -9.92 8.51 4.33
CA SER A 103 -10.00 9.49 3.26
C SER A 103 -10.61 8.88 1.99
N PHE A 104 -10.19 7.66 1.62
CA PHE A 104 -10.78 6.91 0.52
C PHE A 104 -12.25 6.57 0.80
N ARG A 105 -12.55 6.06 2.00
CA ARG A 105 -13.93 5.72 2.38
C ARG A 105 -14.87 6.90 2.18
N ARG A 106 -14.52 8.05 2.76
CA ARG A 106 -15.32 9.28 2.67
C ARG A 106 -15.41 9.82 1.24
N GLY A 107 -14.28 9.85 0.51
CA GLY A 107 -14.24 10.38 -0.84
C GLY A 107 -15.15 9.59 -1.79
N PHE A 108 -15.03 8.26 -1.80
CA PHE A 108 -15.81 7.40 -2.69
C PHE A 108 -17.29 7.29 -2.28
N GLU A 109 -17.61 7.23 -0.98
CA GLU A 109 -19.01 7.30 -0.50
C GLU A 109 -19.70 8.60 -0.93
N MET A 110 -18.96 9.72 -0.88
CA MET A 110 -19.49 11.01 -1.31
C MET A 110 -19.80 11.03 -2.80
N LEU A 111 -18.96 10.42 -3.66
CA LEU A 111 -19.25 10.30 -5.09
C LEU A 111 -20.53 9.50 -5.37
N VAL A 112 -20.72 8.38 -4.68
CA VAL A 112 -21.95 7.59 -4.80
C VAL A 112 -23.17 8.42 -4.40
N LYS A 113 -23.09 9.12 -3.26
CA LYS A 113 -24.17 9.94 -2.72
C LYS A 113 -24.54 11.13 -3.63
N GLU A 114 -23.54 11.82 -4.17
CA GLU A 114 -23.76 12.96 -5.08
C GLU A 114 -24.40 12.51 -6.41
N GLY A 115 -24.03 11.32 -6.88
CA GLY A 115 -24.55 10.74 -8.12
C GLY A 115 -25.92 10.06 -7.99
N GLU A 116 -26.34 9.66 -6.79
CA GLU A 116 -27.49 8.77 -6.57
C GLU A 116 -28.79 9.25 -7.21
N MET A 117 -29.16 10.51 -6.98
CA MET A 117 -30.43 11.06 -7.46
C MET A 117 -30.54 11.10 -8.99
N ARG A 118 -29.40 11.23 -9.69
CA ARG A 118 -29.35 11.34 -11.17
C ARG A 118 -28.76 10.12 -11.85
N ARG A 119 -28.21 9.20 -11.08
CA ARG A 119 -27.40 8.06 -11.55
C ARG A 119 -26.28 8.51 -12.48
N GLU A 120 -25.59 9.57 -12.08
CA GLU A 120 -24.49 10.18 -12.82
C GLU A 120 -23.18 10.00 -12.06
N VAL A 121 -22.08 9.84 -12.79
CA VAL A 121 -20.73 9.79 -12.22
C VAL A 121 -20.04 11.12 -12.46
N ASN A 122 -19.53 11.75 -11.40
CA ASN A 122 -18.54 12.81 -11.55
C ASN A 122 -17.17 12.18 -11.89
N VAL A 123 -16.96 11.89 -13.18
CA VAL A 123 -15.76 11.20 -13.69
C VAL A 123 -14.47 11.93 -13.34
N SER A 124 -14.49 13.27 -13.30
CA SER A 124 -13.31 14.05 -12.93
C SER A 124 -12.90 13.83 -11.49
N SER A 125 -13.85 13.89 -10.55
CA SER A 125 -13.58 13.66 -9.13
C SER A 125 -13.26 12.20 -8.85
N PHE A 126 -13.90 11.25 -9.56
CA PHE A 126 -13.53 9.84 -9.51
C PHE A 126 -12.06 9.64 -9.87
N ARG A 127 -11.61 10.13 -11.04
CA ARG A 127 -10.21 9.97 -11.49
C ARG A 127 -9.19 10.56 -10.52
N GLN A 128 -9.51 11.66 -9.85
CA GLN A 128 -8.60 12.26 -8.87
C GLN A 128 -8.40 11.35 -7.64
N LEU A 129 -9.49 10.81 -7.09
CA LEU A 129 -9.42 9.87 -5.97
C LEU A 129 -8.76 8.55 -6.38
N ASP A 130 -9.15 8.04 -7.56
CA ASP A 130 -8.65 6.78 -8.11
C ASP A 130 -7.14 6.81 -8.35
N ASN A 131 -6.58 7.92 -8.86
CA ASN A 131 -5.12 8.07 -8.99
C ASN A 131 -4.39 7.99 -7.63
N SER A 132 -4.98 8.53 -6.57
CA SER A 132 -4.41 8.43 -5.22
C SER A 132 -4.51 7.00 -4.69
N LEU A 133 -5.60 6.30 -5.01
CA LEU A 133 -5.81 4.90 -4.64
C LEU A 133 -4.83 3.98 -5.36
N HIS A 134 -4.59 4.18 -6.66
CA HIS A 134 -3.55 3.47 -7.43
C HIS A 134 -2.17 3.61 -6.81
N HIS A 135 -1.80 4.83 -6.39
CA HIS A 135 -0.51 5.04 -5.75
C HIS A 135 -0.39 4.26 -4.44
N HIS A 136 -1.46 4.23 -3.64
CA HIS A 136 -1.53 3.48 -2.39
C HIS A 136 -1.42 1.96 -2.63
N HIS A 137 -2.24 1.38 -3.50
CA HIS A 137 -2.15 -0.04 -3.85
C HIS A 137 -0.78 -0.40 -4.46
N SER A 138 -0.15 0.51 -5.21
CA SER A 138 1.21 0.29 -5.71
C SER A 138 2.24 0.15 -4.58
N ILE A 139 2.08 0.83 -3.45
CA ILE A 139 2.97 0.68 -2.29
C ILE A 139 2.73 -0.68 -1.65
N GLU A 140 1.47 -1.10 -1.50
CA GLU A 140 1.12 -2.41 -0.97
C GLU A 140 1.71 -3.54 -1.82
N ASP A 141 1.40 -3.55 -3.11
CA ASP A 141 1.78 -4.61 -4.05
C ASP A 141 3.30 -4.79 -4.14
N HIS A 142 4.07 -3.69 -4.07
CA HIS A 142 5.51 -3.72 -4.27
C HIS A 142 6.31 -3.76 -2.96
N SER A 143 5.72 -3.40 -1.83
CA SER A 143 6.43 -3.29 -0.55
C SER A 143 5.77 -4.07 0.57
N TRP A 144 4.52 -3.76 0.93
CA TRP A 144 3.90 -4.33 2.12
C TRP A 144 3.50 -5.79 1.94
N PHE A 145 2.82 -6.14 0.85
CA PHE A 145 2.36 -7.49 0.59
C PHE A 145 3.52 -8.50 0.43
N PRO A 146 4.61 -8.19 -0.32
CA PRO A 146 5.79 -9.04 -0.33
C PRO A 146 6.39 -9.26 1.06
N ARG A 147 6.49 -8.18 1.87
CA ARG A 147 7.05 -8.25 3.22
C ARG A 147 6.16 -9.08 4.15
N LEU A 148 4.85 -8.88 4.10
CA LEU A 148 3.89 -9.62 4.89
C LEU A 148 3.92 -11.12 4.54
N LYS A 149 3.97 -11.47 3.25
CA LYS A 149 4.15 -12.86 2.77
C LYS A 149 5.47 -13.49 3.26
N GLN A 150 6.51 -12.69 3.43
CA GLN A 150 7.81 -13.16 3.92
C GLN A 150 7.80 -13.41 5.44
N LEU A 151 7.22 -12.48 6.20
CA LEU A 151 7.22 -12.54 7.68
C LEU A 151 6.13 -13.47 8.23
N HIS A 152 4.98 -13.52 7.55
CA HIS A 152 3.80 -14.31 7.90
C HIS A 152 3.37 -15.17 6.71
N PRO A 153 4.10 -16.25 6.36
CA PRO A 153 3.78 -17.08 5.19
C PRO A 153 2.37 -17.66 5.18
N GLU A 154 1.77 -17.88 6.36
CA GLU A 154 0.40 -18.31 6.57
C GLU A 154 -0.64 -17.30 6.03
N SER A 155 -0.26 -16.02 5.89
CA SER A 155 -1.12 -14.97 5.35
C SER A 155 -1.24 -14.98 3.82
N ARG A 156 -0.42 -15.78 3.12
CA ARG A 156 -0.30 -15.73 1.66
C ARG A 156 -1.65 -15.81 0.94
N SER A 157 -2.56 -16.68 1.39
CA SER A 157 -3.88 -16.81 0.77
C SER A 157 -4.72 -15.54 0.90
N GLU A 158 -4.63 -14.83 2.02
CA GLU A 158 -5.37 -13.58 2.23
C GLU A 158 -4.77 -12.45 1.41
N VAL A 159 -3.44 -12.36 1.35
CA VAL A 159 -2.76 -11.37 0.50
C VAL A 159 -3.06 -11.58 -0.97
N ASP A 160 -3.05 -12.83 -1.46
CA ASP A 160 -3.41 -13.15 -2.85
C ASP A 160 -4.88 -12.77 -3.18
N ILE A 161 -5.76 -12.73 -2.18
CA ILE A 161 -7.12 -12.21 -2.35
C ILE A 161 -7.10 -10.68 -2.47
N LEU A 162 -6.38 -9.97 -1.61
CA LEU A 162 -6.27 -8.50 -1.69
C LEU A 162 -5.69 -8.04 -3.04
N GLU A 163 -4.65 -8.72 -3.54
CA GLU A 163 -4.09 -8.46 -4.89
C GLU A 163 -5.10 -8.76 -6.02
N ARG A 164 -6.03 -9.71 -5.83
CA ARG A 164 -7.14 -9.92 -6.78
C ARG A 164 -8.17 -8.80 -6.70
N ASP A 165 -8.42 -8.28 -5.50
CA ASP A 165 -9.34 -7.15 -5.32
C ASP A 165 -8.82 -5.91 -6.05
N HIS A 166 -7.50 -5.63 -5.99
CA HIS A 166 -6.87 -4.54 -6.76
C HIS A 166 -7.16 -4.67 -8.27
N ARG A 167 -6.98 -5.88 -8.83
CA ARG A 167 -7.30 -6.14 -10.25
C ARG A 167 -8.77 -5.93 -10.57
N LYS A 168 -9.67 -6.34 -9.68
CA LYS A 168 -11.11 -6.15 -9.86
C LYS A 168 -11.50 -4.67 -9.82
N LEU A 169 -10.85 -3.86 -8.98
CA LEU A 169 -11.04 -2.40 -8.96
C LEU A 169 -10.60 -1.79 -10.31
N ILE A 170 -9.43 -2.17 -10.82
CA ILE A 170 -8.93 -1.76 -12.15
C ILE A 170 -9.92 -2.10 -13.28
N GLU A 171 -10.52 -3.29 -13.25
CA GLU A 171 -11.54 -3.67 -14.23
C GLU A 171 -12.76 -2.74 -14.18
N LEU A 172 -13.22 -2.37 -12.97
CA LEU A 172 -14.37 -1.51 -12.76
C LEU A 172 -14.10 -0.06 -13.15
N GLU A 173 -12.89 0.45 -12.96
CA GLU A 173 -12.49 1.83 -13.30
C GLU A 173 -12.86 2.20 -14.73
N SER A 174 -12.65 1.30 -15.68
CA SER A 174 -12.97 1.55 -17.09
C SER A 174 -14.46 1.87 -17.31
N ARG A 175 -15.34 1.17 -16.59
CA ARG A 175 -16.79 1.38 -16.63
C ARG A 175 -17.15 2.68 -15.93
N VAL A 176 -16.60 2.93 -14.74
CA VAL A 176 -16.84 4.18 -14.01
C VAL A 176 -16.38 5.40 -14.82
N ALA A 177 -15.22 5.31 -15.47
CA ALA A 177 -14.67 6.35 -16.32
C ALA A 177 -15.50 6.64 -17.58
N SER A 178 -16.39 5.70 -17.97
CA SER A 178 -17.39 5.88 -19.03
C SER A 178 -18.70 6.49 -18.55
N GLY A 179 -18.85 6.74 -17.24
CA GLY A 179 -20.06 7.29 -16.64
C GLY A 179 -21.04 6.26 -16.07
N ASP A 180 -20.64 4.99 -15.97
CA ASP A 180 -21.49 3.92 -15.41
C ASP A 180 -21.61 4.07 -13.88
N TYR A 181 -22.78 4.55 -13.42
CA TYR A 181 -23.07 4.72 -12.00
C TYR A 181 -23.18 3.40 -11.24
N ASP A 182 -23.70 2.33 -11.85
CA ASP A 182 -23.77 1.04 -11.16
C ASP A 182 -22.37 0.46 -10.97
N ALA A 183 -21.47 0.67 -11.93
CA ALA A 183 -20.05 0.34 -11.74
C ALA A 183 -19.42 1.15 -10.61
N LEU A 184 -19.81 2.42 -10.43
CA LEU A 184 -19.32 3.23 -9.30
C LEU A 184 -19.79 2.61 -7.97
N VAL A 185 -21.07 2.25 -7.86
CA VAL A 185 -21.59 1.58 -6.67
C VAL A 185 -20.85 0.26 -6.42
N GLU A 186 -20.69 -0.58 -7.44
CA GLU A 186 -19.95 -1.85 -7.35
C GLU A 186 -18.50 -1.64 -6.91
N PHE A 187 -17.81 -0.63 -7.47
CA PHE A 187 -16.45 -0.25 -7.12
C PHE A 187 -16.36 0.16 -5.65
N VAL A 188 -17.26 1.03 -5.19
CA VAL A 188 -17.25 1.50 -3.80
C VAL A 188 -17.55 0.37 -2.83
N GLU A 189 -18.56 -0.46 -3.08
CA GLU A 189 -18.84 -1.62 -2.22
C GLU A 189 -17.68 -2.61 -2.15
N HIS A 190 -16.98 -2.83 -3.27
CA HIS A 190 -15.81 -3.70 -3.32
C HIS A 190 -14.64 -3.08 -2.55
N LEU A 191 -14.37 -1.79 -2.74
CA LEU A 191 -13.32 -1.06 -2.02
C LEU A 191 -13.56 -1.05 -0.50
N MET A 192 -14.80 -0.83 -0.04
CA MET A 192 -15.09 -0.83 1.41
C MET A 192 -14.78 -2.17 2.07
N ASP A 193 -15.13 -3.26 1.39
CA ASP A 193 -14.85 -4.62 1.85
C ASP A 193 -13.34 -4.94 1.81
N HIS A 194 -12.69 -4.55 0.70
CA HIS A 194 -11.24 -4.68 0.53
C HIS A 194 -10.49 -3.99 1.68
N LEU A 195 -10.73 -2.69 1.92
CA LEU A 195 -10.07 -1.93 2.98
C LEU A 195 -10.32 -2.52 4.38
N ASN A 196 -11.51 -3.09 4.64
CA ASN A 196 -11.77 -3.77 5.91
C ASN A 196 -10.89 -5.01 6.09
N ARG A 197 -10.80 -5.86 5.05
CA ARG A 197 -9.99 -7.08 5.09
C ARG A 197 -8.50 -6.79 5.12
N GLU A 198 -8.08 -5.76 4.39
CA GLU A 198 -6.70 -5.29 4.41
C GLU A 198 -6.33 -4.78 5.81
N GLU A 199 -7.15 -3.94 6.44
CA GLU A 199 -6.89 -3.47 7.81
C GLU A 199 -6.88 -4.63 8.82
N MET A 200 -7.78 -5.63 8.67
CA MET A 200 -7.77 -6.83 9.49
C MET A 200 -6.45 -7.60 9.40
N LEU A 201 -5.75 -7.52 8.28
CA LEU A 201 -4.49 -8.20 8.08
C LEU A 201 -3.28 -7.34 8.47
N SER A 202 -3.25 -6.11 7.98
CA SER A 202 -2.12 -5.18 8.12
C SER A 202 -2.03 -4.59 9.52
N VAL A 203 -3.14 -4.26 10.19
CA VAL A 203 -3.07 -3.59 11.50
C VAL A 203 -2.43 -4.47 12.58
N PRO A 204 -2.79 -5.76 12.75
CA PRO A 204 -2.09 -6.62 13.71
C PRO A 204 -0.58 -6.67 13.47
N TRP A 205 -0.15 -6.83 12.22
CA TRP A 205 1.25 -6.81 11.81
C TRP A 205 1.94 -5.48 12.16
N LEU A 206 1.29 -4.34 11.89
CA LEU A 206 1.81 -3.02 12.22
C LEU A 206 1.90 -2.79 13.75
N LEU A 207 0.96 -3.33 14.53
CA LEU A 207 0.98 -3.24 15.99
C LEU A 207 2.07 -4.11 16.61
N GLU A 208 2.48 -5.20 15.97
CA GLU A 208 3.65 -5.99 16.39
C GLU A 208 4.98 -5.21 16.26
N GLY A 209 4.98 -4.06 15.57
CA GLY A 209 6.15 -3.22 15.40
C GLY A 209 7.13 -3.74 14.33
N THR A 210 6.72 -4.75 13.57
CA THR A 210 7.50 -5.42 12.52
C THR A 210 7.16 -4.92 11.12
N GLY A 211 6.15 -4.05 10.99
CA GLY A 211 5.69 -3.45 9.74
C GLY A 211 6.02 -1.97 9.55
N GLY A 212 7.01 -1.44 10.28
CA GLY A 212 7.61 -0.15 9.90
C GLY A 212 8.46 -0.31 8.64
N LEU A 213 8.25 0.55 7.64
CA LEU A 213 9.20 0.77 6.54
C LEU A 213 10.42 1.55 7.06
#